data_AF-A0A8T6UMI9-F1
#
_entry.id   AF-A0A8T6UMI9-F1
#
_cell.length_a   1.000
_cell.length_b   1.000
_cell.length_c   1.000
_cell.angle_alpha   90.00
_cell.angle_beta   90.00
_cell.angle_gamma   90.00
#
_symmetry.space_group_name_H-M   'P 1'
#
loop_
_entity.id
_entity.type
_entity.pdbx_description
1 polymer ?
#
loop_
_entity_poly.entity_id
_entity_poly.type
_entity_poly.pdbx_seq_one_letter_code
_entity_poly.pdbx_strand_id
1 'polypeptide(L)'
;MTRRQLRDLHPERLSLHILELDYVQAVVLRGIYSLDNLVFKGGTCLRKLHGLNRFSEDLDFSLASKDVGEAEARDVVEAGVSMMERSGMPVVIKGWSSRRGGFNCRLRYEGPLYTGEDLSRGSLQIEISSIVPTMEPVWTSIASEYVDVGTFLVQAMDPEEMAAEKLR
;
A
#
# COMPACT_ATOMS: atom_id res chain seq x y z
N MET A 1 -11.16 12.43 1.53
CA MET A 1 -10.04 13.36 1.82
C MET A 1 -9.88 14.46 0.76
N THR A 2 -9.47 15.69 1.12
CA THR A 2 -9.17 16.81 0.19
C THR A 2 -7.80 17.45 0.49
N ARG A 3 -7.24 18.24 -0.44
CA ARG A 3 -5.97 18.98 -0.22
C ARG A 3 -5.96 19.80 1.07
N ARG A 4 -7.06 20.51 1.34
CA ARG A 4 -7.20 21.32 2.56
C ARG A 4 -7.21 20.43 3.80
N GLN A 5 -8.00 19.35 3.80
CA GLN A 5 -8.05 18.41 4.92
C GLN A 5 -6.68 17.75 5.19
N LEU A 6 -5.93 17.38 4.16
CA LEU A 6 -4.56 16.86 4.32
C LEU A 6 -3.65 17.90 5.00
N ARG A 7 -3.74 19.17 4.60
CA ARG A 7 -2.96 20.25 5.21
C ARG A 7 -3.38 20.52 6.66
N ASP A 8 -4.68 20.50 6.94
CA ASP A 8 -5.21 20.76 8.28
C ASP A 8 -4.80 19.66 9.28
N LEU A 9 -4.71 18.40 8.83
CA LEU A 9 -4.20 17.28 9.64
C LEU A 9 -2.71 17.41 9.95
N HIS A 10 -1.92 17.96 9.02
CA HIS A 10 -0.46 18.11 9.15
C HIS A 10 0.02 19.51 8.73
N PRO A 11 -0.16 20.52 9.60
CA PRO A 11 0.04 21.92 9.22
C PRO A 11 1.44 22.20 8.65
N GLU A 12 2.52 21.70 9.29
CA GLU A 12 3.89 22.10 8.91
C GLU A 12 4.99 21.02 9.07
N ARG A 13 4.64 19.73 9.17
CA ARG A 13 5.66 18.66 9.34
C ARG A 13 6.18 18.06 8.03
N LEU A 14 5.36 18.00 6.99
CA LEU A 14 5.63 17.21 5.78
C LEU A 14 5.15 17.91 4.51
N SER A 15 5.76 17.56 3.38
CA SER A 15 5.28 18.00 2.07
C SER A 15 3.92 17.38 1.77
N LEU A 16 3.05 18.10 1.06
CA LEU A 16 1.71 17.60 0.74
C LEU A 16 1.74 16.30 -0.06
N HIS A 17 2.74 16.13 -0.93
CA HIS A 17 2.91 14.92 -1.72
C HIS A 17 3.09 13.68 -0.83
N ILE A 18 3.90 13.81 0.23
CA ILE A 18 4.11 12.73 1.19
C ILE A 18 2.84 12.41 1.97
N LEU A 19 2.05 13.43 2.34
CA LEU A 19 0.78 13.25 3.03
C LEU A 19 -0.29 12.60 2.14
N GLU A 20 -0.35 12.98 0.86
CA GLU A 20 -1.22 12.33 -0.11
C GLU A 20 -0.84 10.87 -0.30
N LEU A 21 0.46 10.58 -0.45
CA LEU A 21 0.94 9.22 -0.63
C LEU A 21 0.62 8.35 0.59
N ASP A 22 0.81 8.86 1.81
CA ASP A 22 0.45 8.14 3.04
C ASP A 22 -1.04 7.83 3.14
N TYR A 23 -1.89 8.80 2.79
CA TYR A 23 -3.34 8.61 2.68
C TYR A 23 -3.68 7.53 1.67
N VAL A 24 -3.13 7.60 0.46
CA VAL A 24 -3.39 6.63 -0.61
C VAL A 24 -2.91 5.24 -0.22
N GLN A 25 -1.73 5.11 0.40
CA GLN A 25 -1.24 3.84 0.94
C GLN A 25 -2.21 3.25 1.97
N ALA A 26 -2.78 4.08 2.86
CA ALA A 26 -3.75 3.62 3.85
C ALA A 26 -5.07 3.15 3.20
N VAL A 27 -5.57 3.88 2.19
CA VAL A 27 -6.76 3.50 1.41
C VAL A 27 -6.54 2.17 0.67
N VAL A 28 -5.40 2.03 -0.02
CA VAL A 28 -5.07 0.83 -0.80
C VAL A 28 -4.87 -0.38 0.12
N LEU A 29 -4.14 -0.23 1.22
CA LEU A 29 -3.96 -1.31 2.20
C LEU A 29 -5.31 -1.78 2.75
N ARG A 30 -6.22 -0.86 3.09
CA ARG A 30 -7.56 -1.22 3.56
C ARG A 30 -8.36 -2.01 2.52
N GLY A 31 -8.21 -1.67 1.22
CA GLY A 31 -8.86 -2.41 0.14
C GLY A 31 -8.21 -3.78 -0.08
N ILE A 32 -6.88 -3.85 -0.12
CA ILE A 32 -6.11 -5.10 -0.25
C ILE A 32 -6.50 -6.10 0.83
N TYR A 33 -6.52 -5.68 2.10
CA TYR A 33 -6.88 -6.52 3.24
C TYR A 33 -8.38 -6.71 3.43
N SER A 34 -9.19 -6.45 2.39
CA SER A 34 -10.51 -7.08 2.27
C SER A 34 -10.44 -8.49 1.69
N LEU A 35 -9.27 -8.86 1.13
CA LEU A 35 -8.95 -10.19 0.61
C LEU A 35 -7.62 -10.66 1.26
N ASP A 36 -7.69 -11.65 2.15
CA ASP A 36 -6.59 -12.06 3.04
C ASP A 36 -5.53 -12.97 2.34
N ASN A 37 -4.98 -12.51 1.23
CA ASN A 37 -4.09 -13.31 0.37
C ASN A 37 -2.64 -12.81 0.29
N LEU A 38 -2.33 -11.68 0.94
CA LEU A 38 -1.00 -11.05 0.90
C LEU A 38 -0.48 -10.78 2.30
N VAL A 39 0.84 -10.86 2.45
CA VAL A 39 1.59 -10.53 3.67
C VAL A 39 2.33 -9.21 3.43
N PHE A 40 2.04 -8.20 4.24
CA PHE A 40 2.61 -6.86 4.14
C PHE A 40 4.02 -6.81 4.72
N LYS A 41 4.95 -6.24 3.95
CA LYS A 41 6.36 -6.16 4.32
C LYS A 41 7.00 -4.86 3.82
N GLY A 42 8.31 -4.77 3.95
CA GLY A 42 9.10 -3.67 3.38
C GLY A 42 9.04 -2.37 4.19
N GLY A 43 9.42 -1.27 3.54
CA GLY A 43 9.62 0.02 4.21
C GLY A 43 8.34 0.62 4.78
N THR A 44 7.25 0.50 4.04
CA THR A 44 5.94 1.04 4.44
C THR A 44 5.35 0.25 5.62
N CYS A 45 5.58 -1.07 5.67
CA CYS A 45 5.21 -1.91 6.81
C CYS A 45 5.96 -1.48 8.08
N LEU A 46 7.29 -1.37 8.00
CA LEU A 46 8.12 -0.90 9.11
C LEU A 46 7.72 0.50 9.59
N ARG A 47 7.36 1.41 8.69
CA ARG A 47 6.92 2.77 9.05
C ARG A 47 5.57 2.74 9.77
N LYS A 48 4.58 2.03 9.22
CA LYS A 48 3.21 2.01 9.77
C LYS A 48 3.08 1.21 11.07
N LEU A 49 3.91 0.18 11.26
CA LEU A 49 3.78 -0.77 12.39
C LEU A 49 4.94 -0.72 13.40
N HIS A 50 6.13 -0.30 12.99
CA HIS A 50 7.34 -0.39 13.81
C HIS A 50 8.07 0.96 14.01
N GLY A 51 7.42 2.08 13.65
CA GLY A 51 7.91 3.42 13.95
C GLY A 51 9.13 3.87 13.14
N LEU A 52 9.39 3.25 11.99
CA LEU A 52 10.50 3.64 11.12
C LEU A 52 10.35 5.09 10.64
N ASN A 53 11.34 5.94 10.93
CA ASN A 53 11.32 7.37 10.61
C ASN A 53 11.83 7.71 9.20
N ARG A 54 11.35 6.97 8.18
CA ARG A 54 11.54 7.32 6.76
C ARG A 54 10.29 6.99 5.96
N PHE A 55 10.01 7.79 4.94
CA PHE A 55 8.94 7.51 3.99
C PHE A 55 9.42 6.50 2.95
N SER A 56 8.51 5.62 2.58
CA SER A 56 8.67 4.65 1.50
C SER A 56 7.52 4.91 0.53
N GLU A 57 7.82 4.96 -0.76
CA GLU A 57 6.81 5.28 -1.77
C GLU A 57 6.00 4.04 -2.17
N ASP A 58 6.57 2.85 -1.99
CA ASP A 58 6.04 1.59 -2.49
C ASP A 58 5.22 0.83 -1.43
N LEU A 59 4.31 -0.03 -1.88
CA LEU A 59 3.71 -1.08 -1.06
C LEU A 59 4.28 -2.44 -1.47
N ASP A 60 5.01 -3.05 -0.54
CA ASP A 60 5.64 -4.35 -0.72
C ASP A 60 4.84 -5.46 -0.03
N PHE A 61 4.63 -6.55 -0.74
CA PHE A 61 3.95 -7.73 -0.24
C PHE A 61 4.71 -9.01 -0.58
N SER A 62 4.42 -10.06 0.16
CA SER A 62 4.64 -11.45 -0.23
C SER A 62 3.30 -12.14 -0.41
N LEU A 63 3.23 -13.19 -1.23
CA LEU A 63 2.06 -14.06 -1.24
C LEU A 63 1.87 -14.74 0.13
N ALA A 64 0.63 -14.87 0.59
CA ALA A 64 0.32 -15.57 1.85
C ALA A 64 0.58 -17.07 1.75
N SER A 65 0.43 -17.67 0.56
CA SER A 65 0.75 -19.07 0.31
C SER A 65 1.20 -19.28 -1.14
N LYS A 66 1.73 -20.48 -1.44
CA LYS A 66 2.13 -20.87 -2.80
C LYS A 66 0.95 -21.11 -3.73
N ASP A 67 -0.26 -21.22 -3.19
CA ASP A 67 -1.48 -21.45 -3.96
C ASP A 67 -2.08 -20.15 -4.52
N VAL A 68 -1.62 -18.98 -4.01
CA VAL A 68 -2.03 -17.68 -4.53
C VAL A 68 -1.33 -17.45 -5.87
N GLY A 69 -2.12 -17.43 -6.95
CA GLY A 69 -1.65 -17.21 -8.30
C GLY A 69 -1.74 -15.75 -8.74
N GLU A 70 -1.51 -15.53 -10.03
CA GLU A 70 -1.62 -14.20 -10.63
C GLU A 70 -3.05 -13.64 -10.58
N ALA A 71 -4.06 -14.50 -10.72
CA ALA A 71 -5.47 -14.09 -10.70
C ALA A 71 -5.84 -13.55 -9.32
N GLU A 72 -5.52 -14.29 -8.25
CA GLU A 72 -5.77 -13.88 -6.88
C GLU A 72 -4.96 -12.62 -6.51
N ALA A 73 -3.71 -12.52 -6.98
CA ALA A 73 -2.91 -11.31 -6.80
C ALA A 73 -3.54 -10.09 -7.50
N ARG A 74 -4.13 -10.26 -8.69
CA ARG A 74 -4.88 -9.19 -9.37
C ARG A 74 -6.13 -8.82 -8.61
N ASP A 75 -6.92 -9.79 -8.17
CA ASP A 75 -8.15 -9.54 -7.40
C ASP A 75 -7.87 -8.72 -6.15
N VAL A 76 -6.77 -9.02 -5.44
CA VAL A 76 -6.33 -8.26 -4.27
C VAL A 76 -5.97 -6.80 -4.62
N VAL A 77 -5.23 -6.58 -5.71
CA VAL A 77 -4.91 -5.23 -6.17
C VAL A 77 -6.17 -4.50 -6.63
N GLU A 78 -7.09 -5.19 -7.30
CA GLU A 78 -8.39 -4.65 -7.73
C GLU A 78 -9.29 -4.28 -6.54
N ALA A 79 -9.22 -5.00 -5.42
CA ALA A 79 -9.89 -4.62 -4.19
C ALA A 79 -9.31 -3.32 -3.60
N GLY A 80 -7.99 -3.13 -3.68
CA GLY A 80 -7.30 -1.87 -3.39
C GLY A 80 -7.79 -0.72 -4.28
N VAL A 81 -7.84 -0.94 -5.59
CA VAL A 81 -8.34 0.00 -6.60
C VAL A 81 -9.80 0.39 -6.33
N SER A 82 -10.66 -0.60 -6.09
CA SER A 82 -12.07 -0.38 -5.76
C SER A 82 -12.23 0.49 -4.50
N MET A 83 -11.33 0.36 -3.52
CA MET A 83 -11.34 1.22 -2.34
C MET A 83 -10.93 2.66 -2.66
N MET A 84 -9.97 2.86 -3.57
CA MET A 84 -9.60 4.19 -4.06
C MET A 84 -10.76 4.86 -4.78
N GLU A 85 -11.44 4.14 -5.68
CA GLU A 85 -12.59 4.66 -6.44
C GLU A 85 -13.74 5.05 -5.51
N ARG A 86 -14.07 4.21 -4.51
CA ARG A 86 -15.06 4.53 -3.46
C ARG A 86 -14.67 5.76 -2.64
N SER A 87 -13.38 6.05 -2.52
CA SER A 87 -12.84 7.23 -1.84
C SER A 87 -12.79 8.47 -2.75
N GLY A 88 -13.34 8.38 -3.97
CA GLY A 88 -13.38 9.48 -4.93
C GLY A 88 -12.06 9.71 -5.67
N MET A 89 -11.17 8.72 -5.74
CA MET A 89 -9.90 8.80 -6.46
C MET A 89 -9.95 7.92 -7.71
N PRO A 90 -10.27 8.48 -8.89
CA PRO A 90 -10.09 7.78 -10.16
C PRO A 90 -8.66 7.24 -10.28
N VAL A 91 -8.53 5.97 -10.65
CA VAL A 91 -7.24 5.28 -10.67
C VAL A 91 -7.17 4.32 -11.85
N VAL A 92 -5.98 4.17 -12.41
CA VAL A 92 -5.70 3.17 -13.45
C VAL A 92 -4.49 2.33 -13.06
N ILE A 93 -4.60 1.03 -13.26
CA ILE A 93 -3.46 0.11 -13.15
C ILE A 93 -2.62 0.23 -14.42
N LYS A 94 -1.31 0.42 -14.26
CA LYS A 94 -0.33 0.48 -15.35
C LYS A 94 0.77 -0.56 -15.16
N GLY A 95 1.23 -1.11 -16.27
CA GLY A 95 2.45 -1.92 -16.31
C GLY A 95 2.39 -3.20 -15.48
N TRP A 96 1.21 -3.83 -15.37
CA TRP A 96 1.13 -5.14 -14.72
C TRP A 96 2.13 -6.10 -15.36
N SER A 97 3.03 -6.65 -14.57
CA SER A 97 3.99 -7.65 -15.04
C SER A 97 4.08 -8.82 -14.08
N SER A 98 4.21 -10.00 -14.68
CA SER A 98 4.41 -11.29 -14.02
C SER A 98 5.79 -11.79 -14.41
N ARG A 99 6.69 -11.95 -13.44
CA ARG A 99 8.03 -12.51 -13.65
C ARG A 99 8.24 -13.64 -12.65
N ARG A 100 9.28 -14.47 -12.86
CA ARG A 100 9.59 -15.61 -11.96
C ARG A 100 9.73 -15.25 -10.47
N GLY A 101 9.87 -13.97 -10.11
CA GLY A 101 9.98 -13.48 -8.73
C GLY A 101 8.72 -12.83 -8.14
N GLY A 102 7.61 -12.76 -8.88
CA GLY A 102 6.37 -12.15 -8.39
C GLY A 102 5.67 -11.24 -9.41
N PHE A 103 4.77 -10.42 -8.87
CA PHE A 103 3.93 -9.48 -9.61
C PHE A 103 4.29 -8.04 -9.25
N ASN A 104 4.18 -7.14 -10.21
CA ASN A 104 4.25 -5.70 -9.91
C ASN A 104 3.30 -4.93 -10.81
N CYS A 105 2.86 -3.79 -10.32
CA CYS A 105 2.11 -2.81 -11.08
C CYS A 105 2.27 -1.42 -10.49
N ARG A 106 1.82 -0.42 -11.22
CA ARG A 106 1.77 0.96 -10.75
C ARG A 106 0.35 1.48 -10.82
N LEU A 107 -0.16 2.00 -9.72
CA LEU A 107 -1.41 2.73 -9.67
C LEU A 107 -1.14 4.19 -10.01
N ARG A 108 -1.77 4.70 -11.07
CA ARG A 108 -1.78 6.13 -11.43
C ARG A 108 -3.14 6.68 -11.05
N TYR A 109 -3.18 7.68 -10.17
CA TYR A 109 -4.44 8.12 -9.56
C TYR A 109 -4.61 9.64 -9.55
N GLU A 110 -5.86 10.06 -9.52
CA GLU A 110 -6.31 11.44 -9.32
C GLU A 110 -6.63 11.62 -7.83
N GLY A 111 -5.62 12.00 -7.06
CA GLY A 111 -5.70 12.15 -5.60
C GLY A 111 -6.07 13.57 -5.17
N PRO A 112 -6.10 13.83 -3.85
CA PRO A 112 -6.34 15.16 -3.28
C PRO A 112 -5.54 16.33 -3.87
N LEU A 113 -4.36 16.10 -4.46
CA LEU A 113 -3.50 17.12 -5.06
C LEU A 113 -3.65 17.26 -6.57
N TYR A 114 -4.48 16.43 -7.21
CA TYR A 114 -4.73 16.48 -8.65
C TYR A 114 -5.33 17.84 -9.06
N THR A 115 -4.77 18.44 -10.12
CA THR A 115 -5.17 19.77 -10.62
C THR A 115 -5.83 19.73 -12.00
N GLY A 116 -6.15 18.53 -12.52
CA GLY A 116 -6.68 18.36 -13.88
C GLY A 116 -5.61 18.11 -14.95
N GLU A 117 -4.33 18.16 -14.59
CA GLU A 117 -3.22 17.89 -15.51
C GLU A 117 -2.58 16.52 -15.23
N ASP A 118 -2.18 15.78 -16.26
CA ASP A 118 -1.62 14.43 -16.09
C ASP A 118 -0.33 14.40 -15.23
N LEU A 119 0.44 15.50 -15.21
CA LEU A 119 1.62 15.69 -14.35
C LEU A 119 1.27 15.77 -12.86
N SER A 120 0.04 16.16 -12.52
CA SER A 120 -0.44 16.27 -11.13
C SER A 120 -1.03 14.97 -10.59
N ARG A 121 -1.13 13.91 -11.42
CA ARG A 121 -1.57 12.60 -10.97
C ARG A 121 -0.50 11.96 -10.08
N GLY A 122 -0.94 11.39 -8.97
CA GLY A 122 -0.10 10.59 -8.10
C GLY A 122 0.27 9.24 -8.71
N SER A 123 1.22 8.59 -8.06
CA SER A 123 1.71 7.26 -8.42
C SER A 123 1.96 6.46 -7.16
N LEU A 124 1.59 5.18 -7.17
CA LEU A 124 1.92 4.21 -6.12
C LEU A 124 2.37 2.91 -6.77
N GLN A 125 3.56 2.44 -6.43
CA GLN A 125 4.05 1.14 -6.87
C GLN A 125 3.56 0.06 -5.90
N ILE A 126 3.12 -1.08 -6.46
CA ILE A 126 2.79 -2.28 -5.72
C ILE A 126 3.70 -3.39 -6.22
N GLU A 127 4.41 -4.02 -5.28
CA GLU A 127 5.26 -5.17 -5.54
C GLU A 127 4.79 -6.35 -4.69
N ILE A 128 4.59 -7.51 -5.33
CA ILE A 128 4.14 -8.73 -4.68
C ILE A 128 5.15 -9.82 -5.00
N SER A 129 5.96 -10.21 -4.02
CA SER A 129 6.94 -11.28 -4.17
C SER A 129 6.27 -12.66 -4.13
N SER A 130 6.71 -13.57 -5.00
CA SER A 130 6.31 -14.98 -4.93
C SER A 130 6.96 -15.76 -3.79
N ILE A 131 7.89 -15.13 -3.05
CA ILE A 131 8.53 -15.72 -1.88
C ILE A 131 7.57 -15.59 -0.69
N VAL A 132 7.01 -16.73 -0.29
CA VAL A 132 6.21 -16.83 0.93
C VAL A 132 7.09 -16.67 2.18
N PRO A 133 6.59 -16.03 3.25
CA PRO A 133 7.32 -15.92 4.51
C PRO A 133 7.70 -17.29 5.09
N THR A 134 8.84 -17.33 5.77
CA THR A 134 9.36 -18.50 6.49
C THR A 134 8.85 -18.51 7.92
N MET A 135 8.72 -17.32 8.53
CA MET A 135 8.13 -17.13 9.84
C MET A 135 6.62 -16.89 9.69
N GLU A 136 5.85 -17.30 10.70
CA GLU A 136 4.40 -17.09 10.70
C GLU A 136 4.09 -15.59 10.74
N PRO A 137 3.36 -15.05 9.73
CA PRO A 137 2.99 -13.64 9.72
C PRO A 137 2.01 -13.28 10.84
N VAL A 138 2.08 -12.05 11.34
CA VAL A 138 1.27 -11.59 12.48
C VAL A 138 0.15 -10.66 12.01
N TRP A 139 -1.09 -11.00 12.38
CA TRP A 139 -2.22 -10.07 12.24
C TRP A 139 -2.10 -8.91 13.23
N THR A 140 -2.11 -7.69 12.72
CA THR A 140 -2.01 -6.47 13.52
C THR A 140 -2.89 -5.37 12.96
N SER A 141 -3.29 -4.43 13.81
CA SER A 141 -4.17 -3.31 13.43
C SER A 141 -3.37 -2.08 13.02
N ILE A 142 -3.73 -1.48 11.88
CA ILE A 142 -3.32 -0.13 11.52
C ILE A 142 -4.46 0.81 11.88
N ALA A 143 -4.23 1.70 12.85
CA ALA A 143 -5.13 2.80 13.17
C ALA A 143 -4.79 3.99 12.26
N SER A 144 -5.58 4.23 11.22
CA SER A 144 -5.38 5.38 10.35
C SER A 144 -5.81 6.67 11.03
N GLU A 145 -5.00 7.73 10.89
CA GLU A 145 -5.40 9.09 11.26
C GLU A 145 -6.42 9.70 10.28
N TYR A 146 -6.59 9.09 9.11
CA TYR A 146 -7.59 9.49 8.12
C TYR A 146 -8.93 8.84 8.47
N VAL A 147 -9.87 9.67 8.89
CA VAL A 147 -11.18 9.23 9.42
C VAL A 147 -11.97 8.38 8.42
N ASP A 148 -11.87 8.68 7.12
CA ASP A 148 -12.51 7.91 6.04
C ASP A 148 -11.88 6.52 5.86
N VAL A 149 -10.64 6.31 6.29
CA VAL A 149 -9.95 5.02 6.27
C VAL A 149 -10.18 4.23 7.57
N GLY A 150 -10.16 4.87 8.73
CA GLY A 150 -10.40 4.20 10.01
C GLY A 150 -9.35 3.13 10.38
N THR A 151 -9.73 2.19 11.24
CA THR A 151 -8.85 1.08 11.67
C THR A 151 -9.13 -0.17 10.85
N PHE A 152 -8.08 -0.87 10.44
CA PHE A 152 -8.17 -2.13 9.70
C PHE A 152 -7.03 -3.08 10.09
N LEU A 153 -7.22 -4.37 9.85
CA LEU A 153 -6.20 -5.39 10.10
C LEU A 153 -5.33 -5.59 8.86
N VAL A 154 -4.07 -5.93 9.10
CA VAL A 154 -3.11 -6.37 8.09
C VAL A 154 -2.36 -7.59 8.61
N GLN A 155 -1.94 -8.45 7.70
CA GLN A 155 -1.04 -9.56 8.02
C GLN A 155 0.40 -9.12 7.73
N ALA A 156 1.18 -8.85 8.77
CA ALA A 156 2.53 -8.31 8.64
C ALA A 156 3.60 -9.41 8.72
N MET A 157 4.64 -9.29 7.89
CA MET A 157 5.85 -10.12 8.00
C MET A 157 6.59 -9.79 9.31
N ASP A 158 7.25 -10.80 9.89
CA ASP A 158 8.06 -10.60 11.08
C ASP A 158 9.22 -9.60 10.80
N PRO A 159 9.51 -8.64 11.71
CA PRO A 159 10.60 -7.69 11.53
C PRO A 159 11.99 -8.31 11.36
N GLU A 160 12.28 -9.43 12.01
CA GLU A 160 13.56 -10.13 11.86
C GLU A 160 13.69 -10.74 10.47
N GLU A 161 12.60 -11.31 9.94
CA GLU A 161 12.56 -11.82 8.58
C GLU A 161 12.69 -10.69 7.55
N MET A 162 12.00 -9.56 7.73
CA MET A 162 12.16 -8.38 6.88
C MET A 162 13.60 -7.84 6.88
N ALA A 163 14.27 -7.87 8.04
CA ALA A 163 15.67 -7.48 8.14
C ALA A 163 16.59 -8.46 7.39
N ALA A 164 16.34 -9.76 7.52
CA ALA A 164 17.09 -10.80 6.81
C ALA A 164 16.94 -10.71 5.28
N GLU A 165 15.75 -10.35 4.77
CA GLU A 165 15.53 -10.13 3.33
C GLU A 165 16.40 -9.00 2.75
N LYS A 166 16.72 -7.97 3.55
CA LYS A 166 17.57 -6.84 3.10
C LYS A 166 19.06 -7.17 3.01
N LEU A 167 19.49 -8.30 3.57
CA LEU A 167 20.90 -8.75 3.58
C LEU A 167 21.21 -9.80 2.50
N ARG A 168 20.21 -10.27 1.77
CA ARG A 168 20.33 -11.23 0.66
C ARG A 168 20.54 -10.49 -0.66
#